data_AF-A0A946PJK8-F1
#
_entry.id   AF-A0A946PJK8-F1
#
_cell.length_a   1.000
_cell.length_b   1.000
_cell.length_c   1.000
_cell.angle_alpha   90.00
_cell.angle_beta   90.00
_cell.angle_gamma   90.00
#
_symmetry.space_group_name_H-M   'P 1'
#
loop_
_entity.id
_entity.type
_entity.pdbx_description
1 polymer ?
#
loop_
_entity_poly.entity_id
_entity_poly.type
_entity_poly.pdbx_seq_one_letter_code
_entity_poly.pdbx_strand_id
1 'polypeptide(L)'
;NEIIGISKLNIEMSELLISKKAHLILPTHKLIDAASEKAKGKEKIGSTLKGIGPTYMDKTGRNGLRVGDISAPDFKEKYEKLKRKHIQILNFYDFEYELEELETAWFSSLATLKKYKHIESEHYIHNAMRKGKKILAEGAQGTLLDIDFGSYPFVTSSNTITAGACTGLGIAPNKIGEVFGIFKAYCTRVGSGPFPSELFDEVGARLAKVGNEFGATTGRPRRCGWIDIPALKYAININGVTQLMMMKADVLSGIDTVKACTHYELNGEQIDYLPFEDNEGLTPFYKELEGWDMDLMQLENLSEAPKAVHDYIAWLEDVLETPISIVSVGPDRKQTLFR
;
A
#
# COMPACT_ATOMS: atom_id res chain seq x y z
N ASN A 1 8.82 18.89 0.93
CA ASN A 1 8.80 18.46 2.34
C ASN A 1 9.71 17.27 2.59
N GLU A 2 9.48 16.11 1.98
CA GLU A 2 10.31 14.91 2.20
C GLU A 2 11.80 15.15 1.92
N ILE A 3 12.12 15.75 0.76
CA ILE A 3 13.46 16.21 0.41
C ILE A 3 14.09 17.08 1.52
N ILE A 4 13.34 18.04 2.05
CA ILE A 4 13.81 18.94 3.12
C ILE A 4 13.99 18.18 4.44
N GLY A 5 13.13 17.20 4.72
CA GLY A 5 13.23 16.33 5.88
C GLY A 5 14.51 15.48 5.84
N ILE A 6 14.78 14.83 4.72
CA ILE A 6 15.97 14.00 4.52
C ILE A 6 17.25 14.86 4.56
N SER A 7 17.23 16.06 3.97
CA SER A 7 18.42 16.94 4.00
C SER A 7 18.81 17.35 5.42
N LYS A 8 17.87 17.42 6.36
CA LYS A 8 18.17 17.68 7.79
C LYS A 8 18.93 16.54 8.46
N LEU A 9 18.89 15.34 7.88
CA LEU A 9 19.67 14.18 8.33
C LEU A 9 21.09 14.16 7.75
N ASN A 10 21.51 15.22 7.04
CA ASN A 10 22.78 15.32 6.32
C ASN A 10 22.98 14.20 5.28
N ILE A 11 21.88 13.71 4.69
CA ILE A 11 21.90 12.74 3.61
C ILE A 11 21.75 13.49 2.28
N GLU A 12 22.73 13.36 1.39
CA GLU A 12 22.65 13.88 0.04
C GLU A 12 21.74 12.99 -0.83
N MET A 13 20.81 13.62 -1.56
CA MET A 13 19.92 12.92 -2.52
C MET A 13 20.35 13.16 -3.97
N SER A 14 21.65 13.26 -4.23
CA SER A 14 22.22 13.45 -5.57
C SER A 14 21.89 12.30 -6.53
N GLU A 15 21.66 11.10 -5.98
CA GLU A 15 21.30 9.89 -6.73
C GLU A 15 19.80 9.80 -7.08
N LEU A 16 18.97 10.74 -6.62
CA LEU A 16 17.53 10.73 -6.92
C LEU A 16 17.29 11.09 -8.39
N LEU A 17 16.70 10.15 -9.12
CA LEU A 17 16.28 10.30 -10.50
C LEU A 17 14.75 10.28 -10.60
N ILE A 18 14.19 11.17 -11.43
CA ILE A 18 12.73 11.32 -11.55
C ILE A 18 12.31 11.02 -12.98
N SER A 19 11.32 10.15 -13.16
CA SER A 19 10.79 9.87 -14.50
C SER A 19 10.10 11.09 -15.08
N LYS A 20 10.43 11.48 -16.31
CA LYS A 20 9.68 12.51 -17.05
C LYS A 20 8.22 12.11 -17.32
N LYS A 21 7.90 10.81 -17.29
CA LYS A 21 6.54 10.29 -17.53
C LYS A 21 5.68 10.25 -16.26
N ALA A 22 6.26 10.52 -15.09
CA ALA A 22 5.52 10.60 -13.84
C ALA A 22 4.50 11.75 -13.91
N HIS A 23 3.26 11.49 -13.49
CA HIS A 23 2.21 12.50 -13.46
C HIS A 23 2.35 13.40 -12.24
N LEU A 24 1.97 14.67 -12.40
CA LEU A 24 1.98 15.66 -11.33
C LEU A 24 0.61 15.68 -10.66
N ILE A 25 0.61 15.61 -9.33
CA ILE A 25 -0.56 15.92 -8.53
C ILE A 25 -0.66 17.45 -8.42
N LEU A 26 -1.74 18.03 -8.95
CA LEU A 26 -2.01 19.46 -8.89
C LEU A 26 -2.75 19.83 -7.59
N PRO A 27 -2.72 21.11 -7.17
CA PRO A 27 -3.55 21.61 -6.06
C PRO A 27 -5.03 21.24 -6.22
N THR A 28 -5.57 21.42 -7.42
CA THR A 28 -6.97 21.14 -7.74
C THR A 28 -7.31 19.65 -7.63
N HIS A 29 -6.37 18.72 -7.83
CA HIS A 29 -6.62 17.30 -7.56
C HIS A 29 -6.90 17.03 -6.09
N LYS A 30 -6.17 17.67 -5.18
CA LYS A 30 -6.40 17.53 -3.73
C LYS A 30 -7.77 18.05 -3.34
N LEU A 31 -8.16 19.19 -3.91
CA LEU A 31 -9.47 19.79 -3.67
C LEU A 31 -10.60 18.90 -4.20
N ILE A 32 -10.47 18.35 -5.41
CA ILE A 32 -11.49 17.44 -5.98
C ILE A 32 -11.61 16.17 -5.14
N ASP A 33 -10.49 15.60 -4.68
CA ASP A 33 -10.47 14.42 -3.81
C ASP A 33 -11.22 14.69 -2.49
N ALA A 34 -10.94 15.83 -1.85
CA ALA A 34 -11.62 16.25 -0.64
C ALA A 34 -13.12 16.54 -0.85
N ALA A 35 -13.48 17.24 -1.93
CA ALA A 35 -14.86 17.55 -2.27
C ALA A 35 -15.67 16.28 -2.57
N SER A 36 -15.10 15.36 -3.36
CA SER A 36 -15.74 14.08 -3.70
C SER A 36 -15.95 13.19 -2.47
N GLU A 37 -14.96 13.07 -1.59
CA GLU A 37 -15.10 12.31 -0.35
C GLU A 37 -16.12 12.92 0.62
N LYS A 38 -16.17 14.26 0.73
CA LYS A 38 -17.20 14.95 1.53
C LYS A 38 -18.59 14.66 0.97
N ALA A 39 -18.76 14.74 -0.34
CA ALA A 39 -20.05 14.52 -1.01
C ALA A 39 -20.58 13.09 -0.86
N LYS A 40 -19.69 12.09 -0.79
CA LYS A 40 -20.08 10.68 -0.58
C LYS A 40 -20.59 10.38 0.84
N GLY A 41 -20.34 11.23 1.82
CA GLY A 41 -20.86 11.07 3.18
C GLY A 41 -20.52 9.71 3.81
N LYS A 42 -21.53 8.86 3.98
CA LYS A 42 -21.38 7.50 4.56
C LYS A 42 -20.72 6.52 3.58
N GLU A 43 -20.84 6.73 2.28
CA GLU A 43 -20.27 5.89 1.21
C GLU A 43 -18.84 6.30 0.84
N LYS A 44 -18.20 7.13 1.67
CA LYS A 44 -16.81 7.56 1.44
C LYS A 44 -15.88 6.35 1.41
N ILE A 45 -14.89 6.41 0.53
CA ILE A 45 -13.88 5.35 0.41
C ILE A 45 -12.92 5.42 1.61
N GLY A 46 -12.66 6.64 2.08
CA GLY A 46 -11.61 6.92 3.05
C GLY A 46 -10.29 7.23 2.38
N SER A 47 -10.31 8.06 1.33
CA SER A 47 -9.12 8.54 0.62
C SER A 47 -8.09 9.17 1.56
N THR A 48 -6.84 9.26 1.10
CA THR A 48 -5.78 10.01 1.80
C THR A 48 -5.89 11.52 1.63
N LEU A 49 -6.82 11.98 0.78
CA LEU A 49 -7.06 13.40 0.46
C LEU A 49 -5.83 14.07 -0.19
N LYS A 50 -4.95 13.27 -0.79
CA LYS A 50 -3.73 13.73 -1.45
C LYS A 50 -3.93 13.97 -2.95
N GLY A 51 -5.13 13.77 -3.50
CA GLY A 51 -5.40 13.96 -4.92
C GLY A 51 -5.00 12.77 -5.80
N ILE A 52 -4.86 11.57 -5.22
CA ILE A 52 -4.41 10.37 -5.94
C ILE A 52 -5.43 9.98 -7.02
N GLY A 53 -6.69 9.79 -6.64
CA GLY A 53 -7.76 9.41 -7.55
C GLY A 53 -7.91 10.39 -8.73
N PRO A 54 -8.13 11.70 -8.47
CA PRO A 54 -8.25 12.69 -9.54
C PRO A 54 -7.04 12.75 -10.48
N THR A 55 -5.81 12.57 -9.95
CA THR A 55 -4.61 12.51 -10.81
C THR A 55 -4.63 11.32 -11.75
N TYR A 56 -5.05 10.14 -11.27
CA TYR A 56 -5.17 8.95 -12.12
C TYR A 56 -6.35 9.04 -13.10
N MET A 57 -7.45 9.71 -12.73
CA MET A 57 -8.55 10.02 -13.66
C MET A 57 -8.05 10.88 -14.83
N ASP A 58 -7.21 11.88 -14.57
CA ASP A 58 -6.63 12.73 -15.61
C ASP A 58 -5.57 12.01 -16.47
N LYS A 59 -4.79 11.11 -15.86
CA LYS A 59 -3.90 10.20 -16.59
C LYS A 59 -4.69 9.36 -17.60
N THR A 60 -5.72 8.66 -17.15
CA THR A 60 -6.57 7.82 -18.02
C THR A 60 -7.38 8.66 -19.01
N GLY A 61 -7.80 9.85 -18.59
CA GLY A 61 -8.46 10.86 -19.42
C GLY A 61 -7.52 11.59 -20.40
N ARG A 62 -6.22 11.25 -20.41
CA ARG A 62 -5.18 11.78 -21.32
C ARG A 62 -5.05 13.31 -21.30
N ASN A 63 -5.20 13.91 -20.12
CA ASN A 63 -5.12 15.38 -19.97
C ASN A 63 -4.25 15.83 -18.78
N GLY A 64 -3.75 14.89 -17.97
CA GLY A 64 -2.86 15.20 -16.85
C GLY A 64 -1.50 15.75 -17.28
N LEU A 65 -0.89 16.56 -16.41
CA LEU A 65 0.47 17.06 -16.57
C LEU A 65 1.49 16.05 -16.04
N ARG A 66 2.65 15.96 -16.69
CA ARG A 66 3.76 15.11 -16.30
C ARG A 66 5.00 15.92 -15.97
N VAL A 67 5.96 15.31 -15.29
CA VAL A 67 7.25 15.94 -14.94
C VAL A 67 7.96 16.49 -16.19
N GLY A 68 7.92 15.76 -17.30
CA GLY A 68 8.52 16.19 -18.57
C GLY A 68 7.89 17.47 -19.16
N ASP A 69 6.65 17.79 -18.81
CA ASP A 69 5.96 18.99 -19.31
C ASP A 69 6.47 20.27 -18.62
N ILE A 70 7.08 20.17 -17.44
CA ILE A 70 7.53 21.32 -16.62
C ILE A 70 8.50 22.25 -17.37
N SER A 71 9.27 21.68 -18.30
CA SER A 71 10.27 22.41 -19.09
C SER A 71 9.73 22.91 -20.43
N ALA A 72 8.48 22.58 -20.77
CA ALA A 72 7.86 23.02 -22.01
C ALA A 72 7.52 24.52 -21.96
N PRO A 73 7.73 25.29 -23.05
CA PRO A 73 7.37 26.71 -23.09
C PRO A 73 5.89 26.98 -22.81
N ASP A 74 5.02 26.03 -23.19
CA ASP A 74 3.56 26.08 -23.03
C ASP A 74 3.05 25.48 -21.70
N PHE A 75 3.94 25.15 -20.75
CA PHE A 75 3.56 24.49 -19.50
C PHE A 75 2.49 25.26 -18.72
N LYS A 76 2.63 26.58 -18.60
CA LYS A 76 1.66 27.43 -17.89
C LYS A 76 0.29 27.41 -18.56
N GLU A 77 0.25 27.42 -19.89
CA GLU A 77 -1.01 27.35 -20.63
C GLU A 77 -1.71 26.00 -20.41
N LYS A 78 -0.96 24.89 -20.47
CA LYS A 78 -1.47 23.55 -20.18
C LYS A 78 -2.02 23.45 -18.75
N TYR A 79 -1.31 24.02 -17.78
CA TYR A 79 -1.76 24.11 -16.40
C TYR A 79 -3.06 24.90 -16.25
N GLU A 80 -3.16 26.10 -16.81
CA GLU A 80 -4.37 26.93 -16.73
C GLU A 80 -5.57 26.27 -17.42
N LYS A 81 -5.35 25.57 -18.54
CA LYS A 81 -6.40 24.78 -19.20
C LYS A 81 -6.92 23.66 -18.29
N LEU A 82 -6.03 22.91 -17.65
CA LEU A 82 -6.40 21.82 -16.76
C LEU A 82 -7.06 22.32 -15.47
N LYS A 83 -6.52 23.39 -14.88
CA LYS A 83 -7.09 24.10 -13.72
C LYS A 83 -8.54 24.53 -13.99
N ARG A 84 -8.82 25.17 -15.13
CA ARG A 84 -10.18 25.60 -15.49
C ARG A 84 -11.16 24.43 -15.55
N LYS A 85 -10.76 23.30 -16.15
CA LYS A 85 -11.56 22.06 -16.14
C LYS A 85 -11.83 21.59 -14.71
N HIS A 86 -10.83 21.62 -13.82
CA HIS A 86 -11.01 21.20 -12.43
C HIS A 86 -11.89 22.13 -11.62
N ILE A 87 -11.81 23.44 -11.85
CA ILE A 87 -12.73 24.41 -11.24
C ILE A 87 -14.17 24.12 -11.68
N GLN A 88 -14.40 23.81 -12.96
CA GLN A 88 -15.73 23.40 -13.43
C GLN A 88 -16.23 22.15 -12.70
N ILE A 89 -15.36 21.16 -12.45
CA ILE A 89 -15.71 19.97 -11.66
C ILE A 89 -16.03 20.35 -10.20
N LEU A 90 -15.20 21.19 -9.58
CA LEU A 90 -15.39 21.65 -8.20
C LEU A 90 -16.71 22.40 -8.02
N ASN A 91 -17.15 23.16 -9.03
CA ASN A 91 -18.42 23.90 -8.99
C ASN A 91 -19.66 23.01 -8.91
N PHE A 92 -19.56 21.70 -9.17
CA PHE A 92 -20.66 20.75 -8.93
C PHE A 92 -20.76 20.32 -7.46
N TYR A 93 -19.75 20.59 -6.64
CA TYR A 93 -19.72 20.24 -5.23
C TYR A 93 -19.99 21.47 -4.35
N ASP A 94 -20.76 21.27 -3.29
CA ASP A 94 -20.89 22.24 -2.20
C ASP A 94 -19.66 22.16 -1.26
N PHE A 95 -18.55 22.70 -1.77
CA PHE A 95 -17.24 22.61 -1.14
C PHE A 95 -16.49 23.93 -1.22
N GLU A 96 -16.30 24.58 -0.07
CA GLU A 96 -15.42 25.73 0.05
C GLU A 96 -13.96 25.31 -0.02
N TYR A 97 -13.16 26.05 -0.77
CA TYR A 97 -11.73 25.80 -0.92
C TYR A 97 -10.94 27.08 -1.11
N GLU A 98 -9.67 27.04 -0.71
CA GLU A 98 -8.68 28.07 -1.01
C GLU A 98 -7.63 27.50 -1.97
N LEU A 99 -7.53 28.07 -3.17
CA LEU A 99 -6.66 27.57 -4.23
C LEU A 99 -5.37 28.39 -4.34
N GLU A 100 -5.40 29.68 -4.06
CA GLU A 100 -4.29 30.60 -4.33
C GLU A 100 -3.04 30.23 -3.52
N GLU A 101 -3.21 29.94 -2.23
CA GLU A 101 -2.12 29.52 -1.36
C GLU A 101 -1.53 28.16 -1.79
N LEU A 102 -2.40 27.19 -2.08
CA LEU A 102 -1.97 25.85 -2.52
C LEU A 102 -1.23 25.91 -3.86
N GLU A 103 -1.70 26.74 -4.77
CA GLU A 103 -1.10 26.97 -6.08
C GLU A 103 0.26 27.64 -5.96
N THR A 104 0.38 28.69 -5.14
CA THR A 104 1.64 29.37 -4.87
C THR A 104 2.69 28.40 -4.31
N ALA A 105 2.32 27.61 -3.30
CA ALA A 105 3.20 26.60 -2.71
C ALA A 105 3.59 25.52 -3.73
N TRP A 106 2.65 25.09 -4.58
CA TRP A 106 2.89 24.06 -5.59
C TRP A 106 3.86 24.54 -6.68
N PHE A 107 3.68 25.75 -7.23
CA PHE A 107 4.61 26.31 -8.21
C PHE A 107 6.02 26.50 -7.64
N SER A 108 6.12 26.95 -6.38
CA SER A 108 7.41 27.03 -5.67
C SER A 108 8.10 25.66 -5.57
N SER A 109 7.31 24.59 -5.32
CA SER A 109 7.85 23.23 -5.24
C SER A 109 8.44 22.72 -6.57
N LEU A 110 7.95 23.19 -7.73
CA LEU A 110 8.50 22.81 -9.03
C LEU A 110 9.95 23.29 -9.20
N ALA A 111 10.31 24.43 -8.63
CA ALA A 111 11.70 24.90 -8.65
C ALA A 111 12.64 23.95 -7.89
N THR A 112 12.16 23.32 -6.82
CA THR A 112 12.91 22.25 -6.13
C THR A 112 12.99 21.00 -6.99
N LEU A 113 11.88 20.58 -7.60
CA LEU A 113 11.83 19.39 -8.45
C LEU A 113 12.79 19.49 -9.65
N LYS A 114 12.92 20.70 -10.23
CA LYS A 114 13.85 21.00 -11.34
C LYS A 114 15.33 20.83 -11.00
N LYS A 115 15.71 20.81 -9.72
CA LYS A 115 17.10 20.60 -9.29
C LYS A 115 17.56 19.15 -9.46
N TYR A 116 16.62 18.21 -9.56
CA TYR A 116 16.89 16.80 -9.71
C TYR A 116 16.90 16.38 -11.18
N LYS A 117 17.62 15.31 -11.48
CA LYS A 117 17.75 14.81 -12.83
C LYS A 117 16.46 14.13 -13.28
N HIS A 118 15.80 14.69 -14.29
CA HIS A 118 14.64 14.08 -14.93
C HIS A 118 15.09 13.17 -16.08
N ILE A 119 14.70 11.90 -16.03
CA ILE A 119 15.21 10.86 -16.94
C ILE A 119 14.08 10.23 -17.77
N GLU A 120 14.47 9.68 -18.92
CA GLU A 120 13.67 8.65 -19.60
C GLU A 120 13.86 7.34 -18.82
N SER A 121 12.97 7.09 -17.86
CA SER A 121 13.17 6.06 -16.84
C SER A 121 13.29 4.65 -17.41
N GLU A 122 12.50 4.31 -18.43
CA GLU A 122 12.56 2.98 -19.06
C GLU A 122 13.92 2.70 -19.69
N HIS A 123 14.52 3.69 -20.36
CA HIS A 123 15.84 3.54 -20.98
C HIS A 123 16.93 3.38 -19.92
N TYR A 124 16.83 4.13 -18.82
CA TYR A 124 17.75 4.02 -17.70
C TYR A 124 17.69 2.63 -17.07
N ILE A 125 16.48 2.15 -16.75
CA ILE A 125 16.26 0.85 -16.12
C ILE A 125 16.74 -0.29 -17.04
N HIS A 126 16.40 -0.27 -18.32
CA HIS A 126 16.88 -1.28 -19.27
C HIS A 126 18.40 -1.29 -19.42
N ASN A 127 19.03 -0.12 -19.42
CA ASN A 127 20.49 -0.03 -19.43
C ASN A 127 21.11 -0.59 -18.14
N ALA A 128 20.51 -0.32 -16.99
CA ALA A 128 20.98 -0.87 -15.71
C ALA A 128 20.89 -2.40 -15.71
N MET A 129 19.76 -2.96 -16.19
CA MET A 129 19.58 -4.40 -16.34
C MET A 129 20.62 -5.02 -17.29
N ARG A 130 20.88 -4.42 -18.46
CA ARG A 130 21.91 -4.88 -19.41
C ARG A 130 23.31 -4.90 -18.80
N LYS A 131 23.59 -4.00 -17.85
CA LYS A 131 24.85 -3.94 -17.11
C LYS A 131 24.89 -4.87 -15.90
N GLY A 132 23.90 -5.76 -15.73
CA GLY A 132 23.82 -6.70 -14.62
C GLY A 132 23.55 -6.05 -13.26
N LYS A 133 22.97 -4.84 -13.22
CA LYS A 133 22.61 -4.19 -11.95
C LYS A 133 21.40 -4.90 -11.34
N LYS A 134 21.43 -5.07 -10.01
CA LYS A 134 20.26 -5.49 -9.22
C LYS A 134 19.30 -4.31 -9.10
N ILE A 135 18.01 -4.59 -9.29
CA ILE A 135 16.93 -3.60 -9.20
C ILE A 135 15.92 -4.13 -8.19
N LEU A 136 15.64 -3.32 -7.18
CA LEU A 136 14.57 -3.56 -6.22
C LEU A 136 13.43 -2.61 -6.53
N ALA A 137 12.25 -3.15 -6.86
CA ALA A 137 11.03 -2.38 -7.02
C ALA A 137 10.26 -2.37 -5.70
N GLU A 138 10.16 -1.21 -5.07
CA GLU A 138 9.38 -1.04 -3.84
C GLU A 138 7.91 -0.75 -4.18
N GLY A 139 7.02 -1.65 -3.75
CA GLY A 139 5.59 -1.57 -4.02
C GLY A 139 4.83 -0.67 -3.05
N ALA A 140 3.76 -0.05 -3.54
CA ALA A 140 2.72 0.56 -2.74
C ALA A 140 1.38 0.46 -3.48
N GLN A 141 0.23 0.28 -2.85
CA GLN A 141 -0.04 -0.10 -1.47
C GLN A 141 0.01 -1.64 -1.33
N GLY A 142 -1.06 -2.29 -0.87
CA GLY A 142 -1.18 -3.76 -0.83
C GLY A 142 -2.19 -4.28 -1.86
N THR A 143 -2.16 -5.59 -2.14
CA THR A 143 -2.97 -6.23 -3.20
C THR A 143 -4.46 -5.98 -3.07
N LEU A 144 -5.04 -6.05 -1.86
CA LEU A 144 -6.49 -5.84 -1.68
C LEU A 144 -6.93 -4.37 -1.84
N LEU A 145 -5.99 -3.46 -2.11
CA LEU A 145 -6.23 -2.08 -2.49
C LEU A 145 -5.91 -1.83 -3.98
N ASP A 146 -5.61 -2.86 -4.76
CA ASP A 146 -5.42 -2.75 -6.21
C ASP A 146 -6.71 -2.26 -6.90
N ILE A 147 -6.59 -1.43 -7.93
CA ILE A 147 -7.76 -0.87 -8.63
C ILE A 147 -8.60 -1.94 -9.34
N ASP A 148 -7.97 -3.02 -9.83
CA ASP A 148 -8.63 -4.09 -10.57
C ASP A 148 -8.91 -5.30 -9.68
N PHE A 149 -7.96 -5.64 -8.80
CA PHE A 149 -7.96 -6.87 -8.01
C PHE A 149 -8.20 -6.65 -6.51
N GLY A 150 -8.44 -5.41 -6.09
CA GLY A 150 -8.75 -5.09 -4.71
C GLY A 150 -10.24 -5.20 -4.38
N SER A 151 -10.57 -4.83 -3.14
CA SER A 151 -11.96 -4.72 -2.66
C SER A 151 -12.70 -3.49 -3.23
N TYR A 152 -12.84 -3.43 -4.56
CA TYR A 152 -13.47 -2.30 -5.26
C TYR A 152 -14.89 -2.04 -4.73
N PRO A 153 -15.31 -0.77 -4.49
CA PRO A 153 -14.61 0.48 -4.82
C PRO A 153 -13.64 0.98 -3.74
N PHE A 154 -13.42 0.23 -2.67
CA PHE A 154 -12.62 0.64 -1.52
C PHE A 154 -11.12 0.37 -1.72
N VAL A 155 -10.60 0.91 -2.82
CA VAL A 155 -9.25 0.64 -3.34
C VAL A 155 -8.52 1.94 -3.64
N THR A 156 -7.22 1.85 -3.94
CA THR A 156 -6.48 2.96 -4.55
C THR A 156 -6.74 3.00 -6.05
N SER A 157 -6.29 4.06 -6.73
CA SER A 157 -6.52 4.25 -8.17
C SER A 157 -5.38 3.78 -9.06
N SER A 158 -4.54 2.86 -8.56
CA SER A 158 -3.39 2.31 -9.26
C SER A 158 -3.27 0.81 -9.05
N ASN A 159 -2.52 0.14 -9.94
CA ASN A 159 -2.16 -1.24 -9.71
C ASN A 159 -1.08 -1.35 -8.63
N THR A 160 -1.39 -2.06 -7.55
CA THR A 160 -0.50 -2.32 -6.41
C THR A 160 0.15 -3.69 -6.50
N ILE A 161 -0.29 -4.53 -7.44
CA ILE A 161 0.27 -5.86 -7.70
C ILE A 161 1.60 -5.79 -8.47
N THR A 162 2.31 -6.92 -8.56
CA THR A 162 3.60 -7.08 -9.25
C THR A 162 3.59 -6.55 -10.69
N ALA A 163 2.48 -6.68 -11.42
CA ALA A 163 2.33 -6.11 -12.77
C ALA A 163 2.48 -4.57 -12.79
N GLY A 164 2.20 -3.89 -11.68
CA GLY A 164 2.45 -2.46 -11.49
C GLY A 164 3.93 -2.08 -11.60
N ALA A 165 4.86 -2.97 -11.23
CA ALA A 165 6.29 -2.74 -11.47
C ALA A 165 6.62 -2.77 -12.97
N CYS A 166 5.97 -3.66 -13.73
CA CYS A 166 6.16 -3.75 -15.18
C CYS A 166 5.67 -2.47 -15.87
N THR A 167 4.43 -2.05 -15.60
CA THR A 167 3.82 -0.88 -16.24
C THR A 167 4.40 0.45 -15.70
N GLY A 168 4.80 0.50 -14.43
CA GLY A 168 5.35 1.68 -13.78
C GLY A 168 6.82 1.96 -14.10
N LEU A 169 7.65 0.91 -14.20
CA LEU A 169 9.09 1.04 -14.50
C LEU A 169 9.43 0.77 -15.98
N GLY A 170 8.48 0.24 -16.75
CA GLY A 170 8.70 -0.18 -18.14
C GLY A 170 9.49 -1.48 -18.25
N ILE A 171 9.40 -2.37 -17.26
CA ILE A 171 10.08 -3.66 -17.25
C ILE A 171 9.20 -4.71 -17.93
N ALA A 172 9.79 -5.56 -18.78
CA ALA A 172 9.06 -6.65 -19.41
C ALA A 172 8.67 -7.72 -18.37
N PRO A 173 7.45 -8.29 -18.40
CA PRO A 173 6.98 -9.24 -17.38
C PRO A 173 7.92 -10.43 -17.16
N ASN A 174 8.49 -10.99 -18.22
CA ASN A 174 9.44 -12.11 -18.15
C ASN A 174 10.83 -11.75 -17.59
N LYS A 175 11.02 -10.51 -17.11
CA LYS A 175 12.24 -10.05 -16.44
C LYS A 175 12.05 -9.80 -14.95
N ILE A 176 10.84 -9.97 -14.43
CA ILE A 176 10.64 -10.04 -12.98
C ILE A 176 11.33 -11.31 -12.48
N GLY A 177 12.17 -11.14 -11.45
CA GLY A 177 12.89 -12.22 -10.80
C GLY A 177 12.09 -12.72 -9.60
N GLU A 178 12.57 -12.41 -8.40
CA GLU A 178 11.89 -12.74 -7.16
C GLU A 178 10.78 -11.74 -6.84
N VAL A 179 9.69 -12.24 -6.25
CA VAL A 179 8.57 -11.44 -5.75
C VAL A 179 8.43 -11.70 -4.27
N PHE A 180 8.71 -10.68 -3.48
CA PHE A 180 8.68 -10.73 -2.02
C PHE A 180 7.29 -10.33 -1.50
N GLY A 181 6.53 -11.29 -0.98
CA GLY A 181 5.21 -11.05 -0.39
C GLY A 181 5.35 -10.62 1.07
N ILE A 182 5.24 -9.32 1.33
CA ILE A 182 5.28 -8.79 2.70
C ILE A 182 3.87 -8.83 3.29
N PHE A 183 3.70 -9.53 4.40
CA PHE A 183 2.44 -9.59 5.13
C PHE A 183 2.70 -9.40 6.63
N LYS A 184 1.65 -9.09 7.40
CA LYS A 184 1.72 -9.05 8.86
C LYS A 184 1.17 -10.37 9.42
N ALA A 185 1.62 -10.77 10.61
CA ALA A 185 1.08 -11.94 11.32
C ALA A 185 -0.43 -11.85 11.65
N TYR A 186 -1.06 -10.69 11.42
CA TYR A 186 -2.48 -10.40 11.59
C TYR A 186 -2.91 -9.38 10.53
N CYS A 187 -4.21 -9.23 10.29
CA CYS A 187 -4.72 -8.33 9.26
C CYS A 187 -5.02 -6.93 9.81
N THR A 188 -4.83 -5.91 8.96
CA THR A 188 -5.22 -4.53 9.28
C THR A 188 -5.78 -3.81 8.07
N ARG A 189 -6.77 -2.93 8.27
CA ARG A 189 -7.36 -2.10 7.21
C ARG A 189 -7.46 -0.64 7.64
N VAL A 190 -7.14 0.28 6.72
CA VAL A 190 -7.41 1.72 6.86
C VAL A 190 -8.50 2.11 5.88
N GLY A 191 -9.50 2.85 6.35
CA GLY A 191 -10.64 3.27 5.53
C GLY A 191 -11.80 2.28 5.55
N SER A 192 -12.76 2.53 4.68
CA SER A 192 -14.00 1.76 4.55
C SER A 192 -13.77 0.45 3.80
N GLY A 193 -14.81 -0.38 3.69
CA GLY A 193 -14.86 -1.61 2.91
C GLY A 193 -14.74 -2.89 3.71
N PRO A 194 -14.89 -4.05 3.06
CA PRO A 194 -15.05 -5.34 3.73
C PRO A 194 -13.80 -5.78 4.48
N PHE A 195 -13.98 -6.42 5.63
CA PHE A 195 -12.87 -7.00 6.38
C PHE A 195 -13.39 -8.22 7.15
N PRO A 196 -13.51 -9.38 6.49
CA PRO A 196 -14.18 -10.55 7.05
C PRO A 196 -13.60 -10.95 8.40
N SER A 197 -12.27 -10.97 8.54
CA SER A 197 -11.61 -11.36 9.78
C SER A 197 -11.44 -10.23 10.83
N GLU A 198 -12.17 -9.13 10.70
CA GLU A 198 -12.11 -8.01 11.66
C GLU A 198 -12.56 -8.44 13.07
N LEU A 199 -11.87 -7.90 14.08
CA LEU A 199 -12.19 -8.11 15.48
C LEU A 199 -12.80 -6.87 16.12
N PHE A 200 -13.88 -7.09 16.85
CA PHE A 200 -14.61 -6.06 17.61
C PHE A 200 -14.48 -6.26 19.13
N ASP A 201 -13.59 -7.15 19.56
CA ASP A 201 -13.38 -7.54 20.94
C ASP A 201 -12.06 -6.96 21.52
N GLU A 202 -11.74 -7.38 22.75
CA GLU A 202 -10.53 -6.95 23.45
C GLU A 202 -9.24 -7.36 22.72
N VAL A 203 -9.26 -8.46 21.97
CA VAL A 203 -8.10 -8.91 21.19
C VAL A 203 -7.87 -7.94 20.03
N GLY A 204 -8.91 -7.56 19.30
CA GLY A 204 -8.82 -6.52 18.26
C GLY A 204 -8.25 -5.20 18.80
N ALA A 205 -8.73 -4.74 19.95
CA ALA A 205 -8.23 -3.55 20.62
C ALA A 205 -6.76 -3.68 21.06
N ARG A 206 -6.37 -4.85 21.55
CA ARG A 206 -4.99 -5.18 21.93
C ARG A 206 -4.05 -5.15 20.72
N LEU A 207 -4.41 -5.80 19.62
CA LEU A 207 -3.62 -5.80 18.38
C LEU A 207 -3.39 -4.37 17.87
N ALA A 208 -4.43 -3.54 17.89
CA ALA A 208 -4.34 -2.16 17.48
C ALA A 208 -3.37 -1.34 18.35
N LYS A 209 -3.44 -1.54 19.68
CA LYS A 209 -2.59 -0.84 20.66
C LYS A 209 -1.13 -1.29 20.59
N VAL A 210 -0.87 -2.59 20.69
CA VAL A 210 0.49 -3.15 20.71
C VAL A 210 1.18 -2.96 19.35
N GLY A 211 0.45 -3.19 18.26
CA GLY A 211 0.97 -2.97 16.91
C GLY A 211 1.13 -1.50 16.50
N ASN A 212 0.75 -0.54 17.36
CA ASN A 212 0.71 0.89 17.07
C ASN A 212 0.02 1.17 15.72
N GLU A 213 -1.18 0.62 15.55
CA GLU A 213 -1.85 0.56 14.27
C GLU A 213 -2.60 1.86 13.94
N PHE A 214 -1.82 2.84 13.47
CA PHE A 214 -2.31 4.10 12.94
C PHE A 214 -1.82 4.33 11.50
N GLY A 215 -2.64 5.00 10.69
CA GLY A 215 -2.29 5.37 9.34
C GLY A 215 -1.21 6.45 9.31
N ALA A 216 -0.02 6.13 8.80
CA ALA A 216 1.14 7.03 8.80
C ALA A 216 0.90 8.42 8.16
N THR A 217 -0.02 8.50 7.20
CA THR A 217 -0.40 9.78 6.57
C THR A 217 -1.63 10.42 7.21
N THR A 218 -2.66 9.63 7.52
CA THR A 218 -3.97 10.17 7.92
C THR A 218 -4.15 10.28 9.42
N GLY A 219 -3.28 9.66 10.22
CA GLY A 219 -3.43 9.53 11.68
C GLY A 219 -4.59 8.64 12.15
N ARG A 220 -5.48 8.21 11.23
CA ARG A 220 -6.64 7.37 11.54
C ARG A 220 -6.21 6.01 12.13
N PRO A 221 -6.93 5.49 13.14
CA PRO A 221 -6.71 4.13 13.64
C PRO A 221 -6.99 3.11 12.53
N ARG A 222 -6.23 2.02 12.51
CA ARG A 222 -6.52 0.89 11.64
C ARG A 222 -7.49 -0.07 12.34
N ARG A 223 -8.41 -0.63 11.56
CA ARG A 223 -9.17 -1.82 11.92
C ARG A 223 -8.20 -3.00 12.00
N CYS A 224 -8.38 -3.90 12.97
CA CYS A 224 -7.49 -5.03 13.19
C CYS A 224 -8.29 -6.33 13.20
N GLY A 225 -7.67 -7.40 12.74
CA GLY A 225 -8.30 -8.71 12.59
C GLY A 225 -7.29 -9.83 12.54
N TRP A 226 -7.75 -11.06 12.65
CA TRP A 226 -6.89 -12.23 12.51
C TRP A 226 -6.31 -12.36 11.09
N ILE A 227 -5.23 -13.12 10.95
CA ILE A 227 -4.70 -13.45 9.63
C ILE A 227 -5.78 -14.15 8.79
N ASP A 228 -5.81 -13.84 7.50
CA ASP A 228 -6.83 -14.29 6.57
C ASP A 228 -6.19 -15.09 5.44
N ILE A 229 -6.38 -16.41 5.47
CA ILE A 229 -5.73 -17.35 4.54
C ILE A 229 -6.32 -17.25 3.13
N PRO A 230 -7.65 -17.25 2.89
CA PRO A 230 -8.21 -17.01 1.57
C PRO A 230 -7.67 -15.73 0.91
N ALA A 231 -7.61 -14.63 1.66
CA ALA A 231 -7.10 -13.36 1.15
C ALA A 231 -5.59 -13.38 0.87
N LEU A 232 -4.80 -14.06 1.70
CA LEU A 232 -3.36 -14.18 1.52
C LEU A 232 -3.01 -15.09 0.34
N LYS A 233 -3.71 -16.22 0.16
CA LYS A 233 -3.59 -17.08 -1.04
C LYS A 233 -3.91 -16.31 -2.32
N TYR A 234 -4.99 -15.54 -2.30
CA TYR A 234 -5.36 -14.67 -3.42
C TYR A 234 -4.22 -13.70 -3.78
N ALA A 235 -3.64 -13.03 -2.78
CA ALA A 235 -2.52 -12.12 -2.99
C ALA A 235 -1.25 -12.83 -3.49
N ILE A 236 -0.93 -14.02 -2.98
CA ILE A 236 0.21 -14.83 -3.43
C ILE A 236 0.06 -15.17 -4.92
N ASN A 237 -1.12 -15.68 -5.30
CA ASN A 237 -1.39 -16.16 -6.66
C ASN A 237 -1.34 -15.03 -7.69
N ILE A 238 -2.00 -13.90 -7.43
CA ILE A 238 -2.04 -12.77 -8.37
C ILE A 238 -0.66 -12.14 -8.59
N ASN A 239 0.17 -12.12 -7.55
CA ASN A 239 1.48 -11.48 -7.64
C ASN A 239 2.58 -12.42 -8.11
N GLY A 240 2.34 -13.73 -8.12
CA GLY A 240 3.37 -14.75 -8.33
C GLY A 240 4.44 -14.67 -7.24
N VAL A 241 4.03 -14.57 -5.97
CA VAL A 241 4.94 -14.46 -4.82
C VAL A 241 5.86 -15.68 -4.77
N THR A 242 7.16 -15.45 -4.68
CA THR A 242 8.17 -16.51 -4.61
C THR A 242 8.58 -16.82 -3.17
N GLN A 243 8.45 -15.85 -2.27
CA GLN A 243 8.74 -16.01 -0.85
C GLN A 243 8.03 -14.93 -0.04
N LEU A 244 7.68 -15.27 1.20
CA LEU A 244 6.96 -14.43 2.13
C LEU A 244 7.88 -13.85 3.20
N MET A 245 7.53 -12.63 3.64
CA MET A 245 8.18 -11.94 4.75
C MET A 245 7.10 -11.60 5.78
N MET A 246 7.11 -12.30 6.91
CA MET A 246 6.12 -12.13 7.98
C MET A 246 6.54 -11.04 8.95
N MET A 247 5.79 -9.94 8.99
CA MET A 247 6.09 -8.80 9.85
C MET A 247 5.24 -8.83 11.13
N LYS A 248 5.76 -8.21 12.18
CA LYS A 248 5.03 -7.96 13.43
C LYS A 248 4.56 -9.23 14.15
N ALA A 249 5.39 -10.28 14.15
CA ALA A 249 5.11 -11.50 14.90
C ALA A 249 5.03 -11.21 16.42
N ASP A 250 5.81 -10.24 16.90
CA ASP A 250 5.85 -9.77 18.28
C ASP A 250 4.50 -9.30 18.83
N VAL A 251 3.63 -8.75 17.97
CA VAL A 251 2.32 -8.24 18.38
C VAL A 251 1.40 -9.36 18.90
N LEU A 252 1.63 -10.60 18.45
CA LEU A 252 0.87 -11.77 18.90
C LEU A 252 1.40 -12.36 20.22
N SER A 253 2.57 -11.95 20.71
CA SER A 253 3.11 -12.40 22.01
C SER A 253 2.16 -12.04 23.14
N GLY A 254 1.97 -12.91 24.12
CA GLY A 254 1.03 -12.74 25.24
C GLY A 254 -0.44 -12.98 24.87
N ILE A 255 -0.71 -13.75 23.81
CA ILE A 255 -2.04 -14.25 23.45
C ILE A 255 -2.01 -15.77 23.57
N ASP A 256 -2.94 -16.35 24.33
CA ASP A 256 -2.97 -17.80 24.60
C ASP A 256 -3.38 -18.63 23.38
N THR A 257 -4.38 -18.14 22.63
CA THR A 257 -4.91 -18.81 21.43
C THR A 257 -4.92 -17.85 20.26
N VAL A 258 -4.07 -18.09 19.28
CA VAL A 258 -4.04 -17.34 18.02
C VAL A 258 -5.04 -17.97 17.04
N LYS A 259 -5.78 -17.14 16.31
CA LYS A 259 -6.73 -17.63 15.30
C LYS A 259 -6.30 -17.21 13.90
N ALA A 260 -6.61 -18.06 12.93
CA ALA A 260 -6.40 -17.81 11.51
C ALA A 260 -7.68 -18.15 10.74
N CYS A 261 -8.19 -17.20 9.95
CA CYS A 261 -9.36 -17.46 9.10
C CYS A 261 -8.94 -18.39 7.96
N THR A 262 -9.58 -19.56 7.88
CA THR A 262 -9.22 -20.61 6.92
C THR A 262 -10.15 -20.65 5.71
N HIS A 263 -11.41 -20.27 5.91
CA HIS A 263 -12.46 -20.22 4.90
C HIS A 263 -13.56 -19.27 5.39
N TYR A 264 -14.48 -18.96 4.48
CA TYR A 264 -15.68 -18.20 4.75
C TYR A 264 -16.91 -19.07 4.53
N GLU A 265 -18.02 -18.69 5.16
CA GLU A 265 -19.35 -19.07 4.72
C GLU A 265 -19.98 -17.89 3.96
N LEU A 266 -20.57 -18.20 2.80
CA LEU A 266 -21.34 -17.28 1.99
C LEU A 266 -22.63 -17.99 1.56
N ASN A 267 -23.78 -17.45 1.95
CA ASN A 267 -25.10 -18.04 1.64
C ASN A 267 -25.25 -19.52 2.06
N GLY A 268 -24.62 -19.91 3.17
CA GLY A 268 -24.63 -21.29 3.68
C GLY A 268 -23.66 -22.24 2.97
N GLU A 269 -22.88 -21.76 2.00
CA GLU A 269 -21.82 -22.52 1.34
C GLU A 269 -20.44 -22.11 1.86
N GLN A 270 -19.59 -23.10 2.10
CA GLN A 270 -18.20 -22.89 2.48
C GLN A 270 -17.35 -22.56 1.25
N ILE A 271 -16.61 -21.46 1.30
CA ILE A 271 -15.67 -21.02 0.25
C ILE A 271 -14.31 -20.65 0.85
N ASP A 272 -13.23 -20.85 0.10
CA ASP A 272 -11.85 -20.54 0.49
C ASP A 272 -11.17 -19.50 -0.43
N TYR A 273 -11.98 -18.73 -1.15
CA TYR A 273 -11.55 -17.67 -2.05
C TYR A 273 -12.30 -16.37 -1.76
N LEU A 274 -11.76 -15.23 -2.22
CA LEU A 274 -12.45 -13.95 -2.18
C LEU A 274 -13.46 -13.86 -3.34
N PRO A 275 -14.77 -13.78 -3.08
CA PRO A 275 -15.76 -13.62 -4.14
C PRO A 275 -15.73 -12.21 -4.74
N PHE A 276 -16.26 -12.09 -5.95
CA PHE A 276 -16.45 -10.78 -6.59
C PHE A 276 -17.57 -9.98 -5.89
N GLU A 277 -18.72 -10.61 -5.66
CA GLU A 277 -19.89 -10.03 -4.99
C GLU A 277 -19.94 -10.39 -3.50
N ASP A 278 -20.63 -9.56 -2.70
CA ASP A 278 -20.96 -9.80 -1.29
C ASP A 278 -19.78 -10.09 -0.34
N ASN A 279 -18.72 -9.32 -0.48
CA ASN A 279 -17.59 -9.37 0.45
C ASN A 279 -17.95 -8.90 1.88
N GLU A 280 -19.12 -8.26 2.08
CA GLU A 280 -19.61 -7.84 3.40
C GLU A 280 -20.40 -8.94 4.12
N GLY A 281 -21.02 -9.88 3.39
CA GLY A 281 -21.74 -11.03 3.94
C GLY A 281 -20.85 -12.23 4.33
N LEU A 282 -19.53 -12.15 4.13
CA LEU A 282 -18.60 -13.23 4.45
C LEU A 282 -18.48 -13.46 5.96
N THR A 283 -18.86 -14.66 6.39
CA THR A 283 -18.67 -15.09 7.78
C THR A 283 -17.37 -15.90 7.90
N PRO A 284 -16.35 -15.43 8.64
CA PRO A 284 -15.07 -16.13 8.75
C PRO A 284 -15.12 -17.32 9.70
N PHE A 285 -14.47 -18.41 9.30
CA PHE A 285 -14.23 -19.59 10.14
C PHE A 285 -12.74 -19.74 10.45
N TYR A 286 -12.46 -20.04 11.72
CA TYR A 286 -11.11 -19.95 12.27
C TYR A 286 -10.55 -21.32 12.65
N LYS A 287 -9.26 -21.52 12.35
CA LYS A 287 -8.43 -22.51 13.03
C LYS A 287 -7.80 -21.86 14.26
N GLU A 288 -7.87 -22.55 15.38
CA GLU A 288 -7.15 -22.17 16.60
C GLU A 288 -5.76 -22.80 16.58
N LEU A 289 -4.77 -21.98 16.94
CA LEU A 289 -3.35 -22.32 17.02
C LEU A 289 -2.86 -21.94 18.42
N GLU A 290 -1.92 -22.72 18.93
CA GLU A 290 -1.28 -22.41 20.21
C GLU A 290 -0.56 -21.06 20.11
N GLY A 291 -0.85 -20.18 21.06
CA GLY A 291 -0.16 -18.90 21.18
C GLY A 291 1.14 -19.01 21.97
N TRP A 292 1.70 -17.87 22.34
CA TRP A 292 2.98 -17.82 23.07
C TRP A 292 3.04 -16.58 23.95
N ASP A 293 3.64 -16.71 25.14
CA ASP A 293 3.79 -15.61 26.10
C ASP A 293 5.14 -14.87 25.98
N MET A 294 6.16 -15.52 25.39
CA MET A 294 7.50 -14.95 25.26
C MET A 294 7.47 -13.64 24.47
N ASP A 295 8.11 -12.58 25.01
CA ASP A 295 8.38 -11.34 24.29
C ASP A 295 9.40 -11.58 23.16
N LEU A 296 8.91 -11.70 21.93
CA LEU A 296 9.75 -11.95 20.77
C LEU A 296 10.69 -10.77 20.43
N MET A 297 10.45 -9.57 20.96
CA MET A 297 11.28 -8.40 20.67
C MET A 297 12.73 -8.54 21.18
N GLN A 298 12.96 -9.45 22.12
CA GLN A 298 14.29 -9.74 22.68
C GLN A 298 15.10 -10.75 21.86
N LEU A 299 14.51 -11.34 20.82
CA LEU A 299 15.20 -12.37 20.03
C LEU A 299 16.27 -11.76 19.13
N GLU A 300 17.47 -12.35 19.15
CA GLU A 300 18.53 -12.07 18.18
C GLU A 300 18.54 -13.11 17.04
N ASN A 301 17.97 -14.30 17.28
CA ASN A 301 17.84 -15.36 16.29
C ASN A 301 16.48 -16.06 16.40
N LEU A 302 15.90 -16.42 15.25
CA LEU A 302 14.61 -17.09 15.21
C LEU A 302 14.66 -18.50 15.81
N SER A 303 15.83 -19.15 15.85
CA SER A 303 16.01 -20.47 16.47
C SER A 303 15.74 -20.50 17.98
N GLU A 304 15.74 -19.34 18.62
CA GLU A 304 15.47 -19.17 20.06
C GLU A 304 13.98 -18.97 20.35
N ALA A 305 13.15 -18.83 19.30
CA ALA A 305 11.72 -18.63 19.46
C ALA A 305 11.04 -19.88 20.05
N PRO A 306 9.89 -19.72 20.75
CA PRO A 306 9.13 -20.85 21.26
C PRO A 306 8.66 -21.77 20.14
N LYS A 307 8.46 -23.06 20.47
CA LYS A 307 7.93 -24.05 19.52
C LYS A 307 6.64 -23.59 18.85
N ALA A 308 5.73 -22.95 19.60
CA ALA A 308 4.47 -22.42 19.07
C ALA A 308 4.67 -21.41 17.92
N VAL A 309 5.72 -20.57 17.97
CA VAL A 309 6.05 -19.64 16.88
C VAL A 309 6.49 -20.40 15.63
N HIS A 310 7.36 -21.41 15.80
CA HIS A 310 7.79 -22.26 14.69
C HIS A 310 6.63 -23.07 14.10
N ASP A 311 5.75 -23.60 14.93
CA ASP A 311 4.56 -24.34 14.49
C ASP A 311 3.59 -23.42 13.74
N TYR A 312 3.40 -22.18 14.20
CA TYR A 312 2.59 -21.17 13.50
C TYR A 312 3.15 -20.84 12.12
N ILE A 313 4.47 -20.60 12.02
CA ILE A 313 5.15 -20.35 10.75
C ILE A 313 5.03 -21.56 9.83
N ALA A 314 5.34 -22.76 10.32
CA ALA A 314 5.29 -23.99 9.53
C ALA A 314 3.88 -24.27 9.02
N TRP A 315 2.85 -24.04 9.84
CA TRP A 315 1.46 -24.16 9.41
C TRP A 315 1.09 -23.13 8.33
N LEU A 316 1.55 -21.89 8.44
CA LEU A 316 1.36 -20.89 7.40
C LEU A 316 2.06 -21.30 6.09
N GLU A 317 3.30 -21.80 6.15
CA GLU A 317 4.01 -22.27 4.96
C GLU A 317 3.29 -23.43 4.27
N ASP A 318 2.79 -24.39 5.05
CA ASP A 318 2.03 -25.54 4.55
C ASP A 318 0.73 -25.09 3.86
N VAL A 319 -0.08 -24.27 4.53
CA VAL A 319 -1.37 -23.86 3.99
C VAL A 319 -1.25 -22.88 2.82
N LEU A 320 -0.20 -22.04 2.79
CA LEU A 320 0.05 -21.06 1.72
C LEU A 320 0.90 -21.61 0.59
N GLU A 321 1.48 -22.80 0.75
CA GLU A 321 2.38 -23.45 -0.22
C GLU A 321 3.54 -22.54 -0.66
N THR A 322 3.97 -21.63 0.23
CA THR A 322 4.97 -20.59 -0.06
C THR A 322 5.89 -20.40 1.14
N PRO A 323 7.23 -20.41 0.96
CA PRO A 323 8.17 -20.32 2.08
C PRO A 323 8.15 -18.94 2.74
N ILE A 324 8.31 -18.90 4.06
CA ILE A 324 8.54 -17.68 4.85
C ILE A 324 10.04 -17.59 5.15
N SER A 325 10.73 -16.69 4.43
CA SER A 325 12.19 -16.51 4.51
C SER A 325 12.63 -15.47 5.53
N ILE A 326 11.72 -14.58 5.93
CA ILE A 326 11.99 -13.53 6.90
C ILE A 326 10.84 -13.44 7.90
N VAL A 327 11.19 -13.28 9.17
CA VAL A 327 10.26 -12.96 10.26
C VAL A 327 10.73 -11.72 11.00
N SER A 328 9.89 -10.69 11.09
CA SER A 328 10.15 -9.52 11.93
C SER A 328 9.42 -9.67 13.27
N VAL A 329 10.19 -9.47 14.34
CA VAL A 329 9.78 -9.55 15.75
C VAL A 329 9.88 -8.17 16.43
N GLY A 330 9.89 -7.09 15.65
CA GLY A 330 9.93 -5.73 16.16
C GLY A 330 10.22 -4.69 15.09
N PRO A 331 10.13 -3.39 15.44
CA PRO A 331 10.25 -2.29 14.49
C PRO A 331 11.69 -1.94 14.08
N ASP A 332 12.71 -2.38 14.84
CA ASP A 332 14.11 -2.13 14.50
C ASP A 332 14.58 -3.02 13.34
N ARG A 333 15.48 -2.52 12.50
CA ARG A 333 16.11 -3.29 11.42
C ARG A 333 16.76 -4.58 11.92
N LYS A 334 17.35 -4.58 13.12
CA LYS A 334 17.99 -5.78 13.71
C LYS A 334 16.99 -6.84 14.15
N GLN A 335 15.73 -6.48 14.33
CA GLN A 335 14.64 -7.38 14.72
C GLN A 335 13.96 -8.03 13.50
N THR A 336 14.64 -8.02 12.35
CA THR A 336 14.26 -8.73 11.12
C THR A 336 15.15 -9.96 10.98
N LEU A 337 14.60 -11.13 11.27
CA LEU A 337 15.32 -12.38 11.40
C LEU A 337 15.16 -13.22 10.13
N PHE A 338 16.27 -13.74 9.62
CA PHE A 338 16.30 -14.63 8.45
C PHE A 338 16.13 -16.08 8.89
N ARG A 339 15.55 -16.91 8.00
CA ARG A 339 15.34 -18.34 8.23
C ARG A 339 16.04 -19.19 7.18
#